data_AF-A0A2H0XS82-F1
#
_entry.id   AF-A0A2H0XS82-F1
#
_cell.length_a   1.000
_cell.length_b   1.000
_cell.length_c   1.000
_cell.angle_alpha   90.00
_cell.angle_beta   90.00
_cell.angle_gamma   90.00
#
_symmetry.space_group_name_H-M   'P 1'
#
loop_
_entity.id
_entity.type
_entity.pdbx_description
1 polymer ?
#
loop_
_entity_poly.entity_id
_entity_poly.type
_entity_poly.pdbx_seq_one_letter_code
_entity_poly.pdbx_strand_id
1 'polypeptide(L)'
;MNIIMIFLIAVGWIAFGLLLYVGGNMIYEAINENSFEYRFDPSSNKVLFSLSTATSIDALAVGVTFAFLQFNIILPILLIGIATFSITLFGVYIGKRISSVFGKKVEIFSGLMLIGIGIKILIEHLYLQNESLIHLSDGW
;
A
#
# COMPACT_ATOMS: atom_id res chain seq x y z
N MET A 1 -0.45 -0.94 31.75
CA MET A 1 -0.14 -1.07 30.32
C MET A 1 -1.31 -0.50 29.54
N ASN A 2 -1.15 0.66 28.90
CA ASN A 2 -2.27 1.47 28.40
C ASN A 2 -2.92 0.86 27.14
N ILE A 3 -4.25 0.96 27.04
CA ILE A 3 -5.05 0.57 25.86
C ILE A 3 -4.50 1.20 24.57
N ILE A 4 -4.03 2.45 24.64
CA ILE A 4 -3.41 3.17 23.51
C ILE A 4 -2.14 2.47 23.03
N MET A 5 -1.32 1.93 23.94
CA MET A 5 -0.08 1.24 23.59
C MET A 5 -0.36 -0.10 22.89
N ILE A 6 -1.37 -0.85 23.37
CA ILE A 6 -1.81 -2.10 22.74
C ILE A 6 -2.38 -1.82 21.34
N PHE A 7 -3.17 -0.75 21.20
CA PHE A 7 -3.73 -0.34 19.92
C PHE A 7 -2.63 0.01 18.91
N LEU A 8 -1.65 0.84 19.28
CA LEU A 8 -0.55 1.24 18.39
C LEU A 8 0.27 0.04 17.92
N ILE A 9 0.60 -0.88 18.82
CA ILE A 9 1.30 -2.12 18.47
C ILE A 9 0.47 -2.94 17.49
N ALA A 10 -0.82 -3.13 17.76
CA ALA A 10 -1.69 -3.91 16.86
C ALA A 10 -1.72 -3.35 15.43
N VAL A 11 -1.78 -2.03 15.23
CA VAL A 11 -1.88 -1.44 13.88
C VAL A 11 -0.63 -1.73 13.02
N GLY A 12 0.57 -1.64 13.61
CA GLY A 12 1.82 -1.91 12.88
C GLY A 12 1.93 -3.37 12.41
N TRP A 13 1.55 -4.30 13.28
CA TRP A 13 1.54 -5.73 12.95
C TRP A 13 0.45 -6.09 11.93
N ILE A 14 -0.72 -5.44 12.00
CA ILE A 14 -1.80 -5.61 11.01
C ILE A 14 -1.37 -5.10 9.64
N ALA A 15 -0.77 -3.91 9.55
CA ALA A 15 -0.28 -3.34 8.29
C ALA A 15 0.79 -4.23 7.64
N PHE A 16 1.75 -4.72 8.44
CA PHE A 16 2.76 -5.67 7.98
C PHE A 16 2.15 -6.97 7.45
N GLY A 17 1.23 -7.57 8.21
CA GLY A 17 0.56 -8.82 7.81
C GLY A 17 -0.23 -8.66 6.51
N LEU A 18 -0.92 -7.53 6.33
CA LEU A 18 -1.71 -7.25 5.14
C LEU A 18 -0.83 -7.05 3.90
N LEU A 19 0.27 -6.30 4.02
CA LEU A 19 1.24 -6.09 2.94
C LEU A 19 1.95 -7.39 2.54
N LEU A 20 2.32 -8.23 3.52
CA LEU A 20 2.94 -9.52 3.26
C LEU A 20 1.96 -10.47 2.57
N TYR A 21 0.70 -10.48 3.00
CA TYR A 21 -0.35 -11.29 2.37
C TYR A 21 -0.60 -10.89 0.91
N VAL A 22 -0.80 -9.60 0.63
CA VAL A 22 -1.06 -9.11 -0.73
C VAL A 22 0.18 -9.30 -1.63
N GLY A 23 1.36 -8.90 -1.16
CA GLY A 23 2.61 -9.05 -1.92
C GLY A 23 2.97 -10.51 -2.18
N GLY A 24 2.74 -11.38 -1.19
CA GLY A 24 2.90 -12.82 -1.33
C GLY A 24 1.94 -13.44 -2.33
N ASN A 25 0.67 -13.02 -2.33
CA ASN A 25 -0.32 -13.49 -3.30
C ASN A 25 0.06 -13.11 -4.73
N MET A 26 0.55 -11.88 -4.95
CA MET A 26 1.04 -11.43 -6.27
C MET A 26 2.26 -12.24 -6.76
N ILE A 27 3.20 -12.56 -5.87
CA ILE A 27 4.36 -13.40 -6.24
C ILE A 27 3.91 -14.84 -6.53
N TYR A 28 3.00 -15.38 -5.71
CA TYR A 28 2.45 -16.71 -5.91
C TYR A 28 1.74 -16.83 -7.26
N GLU A 29 0.89 -15.86 -7.60
CA GLU A 29 0.15 -15.81 -8.85
C GLU A 29 1.08 -15.65 -10.06
N ALA A 30 2.14 -14.83 -9.94
CA ALA A 30 3.13 -14.66 -11.00
C ALA A 30 4.01 -15.90 -11.24
N ILE A 31 4.24 -16.75 -10.23
CA ILE A 31 5.01 -17.99 -10.38
C ILE A 31 4.12 -19.14 -10.88
N ASN A 32 2.88 -19.21 -10.40
CA ASN A 32 1.99 -20.34 -10.64
C ASN A 32 1.15 -20.12 -11.92
N GLU A 33 1.76 -20.38 -13.08
CA GLU A 33 1.19 -20.14 -14.42
C GLU A 33 -0.06 -20.99 -14.76
N ASN A 34 -0.43 -21.95 -13.90
CA ASN A 34 -1.54 -22.90 -14.09
C ASN A 34 -2.77 -22.65 -13.18
N SER A 35 -2.72 -21.69 -12.26
CA SER A 35 -3.93 -21.29 -11.52
C SER A 35 -4.73 -20.36 -12.41
N PHE A 36 -5.73 -20.93 -13.11
CA PHE A 36 -6.83 -20.28 -13.85
C PHE A 36 -6.51 -18.95 -14.53
N GLU A 37 -6.76 -18.82 -15.84
CA GLU A 37 -6.74 -17.56 -16.58
C GLU A 37 -7.60 -16.43 -15.93
N TYR A 38 -7.15 -15.83 -14.83
CA TYR A 38 -7.38 -14.45 -14.51
C TYR A 38 -6.35 -13.70 -15.34
N ARG A 39 -6.60 -13.64 -16.66
CA ARG A 39 -6.09 -12.51 -17.41
C ARG A 39 -6.66 -11.30 -16.69
N PHE A 40 -5.83 -10.64 -15.88
CA PHE A 40 -6.18 -9.37 -15.28
C PHE A 40 -6.42 -8.44 -16.47
N ASP A 41 -7.66 -8.41 -16.93
CA ASP A 41 -8.09 -7.58 -18.02
C ASP A 41 -8.44 -6.25 -17.37
N PRO A 42 -7.55 -5.24 -17.44
CA PRO A 42 -7.81 -3.94 -16.87
C PRO A 42 -9.05 -3.27 -17.50
N SER A 43 -9.60 -3.81 -18.59
CA SER A 43 -10.85 -3.35 -19.20
C SER A 43 -12.11 -4.06 -18.67
N SER A 44 -11.98 -5.04 -17.78
CA SER A 44 -13.13 -5.73 -17.20
C SER A 44 -13.83 -4.83 -16.19
N ASN A 45 -15.14 -4.58 -16.41
CA ASN A 45 -15.97 -3.76 -15.54
C ASN A 45 -15.94 -4.22 -14.07
N LYS A 46 -15.81 -5.53 -13.83
CA LYS A 46 -15.73 -6.10 -12.47
C LYS A 46 -14.41 -5.74 -11.80
N VAL A 47 -13.30 -5.82 -12.53
CA VAL A 47 -11.97 -5.46 -12.05
C VAL A 47 -11.88 -3.96 -11.78
N LEU A 48 -12.39 -3.14 -12.71
CA LEU A 48 -12.44 -1.68 -12.57
C LEU A 48 -13.25 -1.24 -11.35
N PHE A 49 -14.42 -1.85 -11.12
CA PHE A 49 -15.26 -1.51 -9.96
C PHE A 49 -14.58 -1.90 -8.64
N SER A 50 -14.00 -3.09 -8.57
CA SER A 50 -13.26 -3.56 -7.38
C SER A 50 -12.05 -2.67 -7.09
N LEU A 51 -11.21 -2.41 -8.10
CA LEU A 51 -10.00 -1.60 -7.96
C LEU A 51 -10.34 -0.14 -7.60
N SER A 52 -11.34 0.45 -8.26
CA SER A 52 -11.80 1.81 -7.93
C SER A 52 -12.32 1.91 -6.50
N THR A 53 -12.99 0.88 -5.99
CA THR A 53 -13.48 0.85 -4.61
C THR A 53 -12.31 0.73 -3.63
N ALA A 54 -11.36 -0.17 -3.88
CA ALA A 54 -10.17 -0.34 -3.05
C ALA A 54 -9.32 0.95 -3.00
N THR A 55 -9.05 1.57 -4.14
CA THR A 55 -8.29 2.82 -4.22
C THR A 55 -9.03 4.00 -3.57
N SER A 56 -10.37 4.03 -3.64
CA SER A 56 -11.15 5.08 -2.96
C SER A 56 -11.06 4.99 -1.44
N ILE A 57 -11.04 3.79 -0.87
CA ILE A 57 -10.89 3.60 0.59
C ILE A 57 -9.49 4.05 1.04
N ASP A 58 -8.46 3.71 0.27
CA ASP A 58 -7.07 4.14 0.52
C ASP A 58 -6.94 5.67 0.48
N ALA A 59 -7.49 6.33 -0.55
CA ALA A 59 -7.52 7.79 -0.66
C ALA A 59 -8.31 8.45 0.49
N LEU A 60 -9.40 7.83 0.97
CA LEU A 60 -10.18 8.33 2.10
C LEU A 60 -9.36 8.31 3.40
N ALA A 61 -8.58 7.24 3.65
CA ALA A 61 -7.73 7.14 4.83
C ALA A 61 -6.69 8.29 4.87
N VAL A 62 -6.08 8.59 3.73
CA VAL A 62 -5.15 9.74 3.61
C VAL A 62 -5.88 11.07 3.78
N GLY A 63 -7.08 11.21 3.22
CA GLY A 63 -7.91 12.42 3.36
C GLY A 63 -8.30 12.72 4.82
N VAL A 64 -8.73 11.71 5.56
CA VAL A 64 -9.02 11.82 7.00
C VAL A 64 -7.77 12.18 7.79
N THR A 65 -6.62 11.60 7.44
CA THR A 65 -5.33 11.93 8.07
C THR A 65 -4.99 13.41 7.92
N PHE A 66 -5.17 14.00 6.72
CA PHE A 66 -4.95 15.43 6.51
C PHE A 66 -5.93 16.32 7.26
N ALA A 67 -7.19 15.90 7.42
CA ALA A 67 -8.19 16.65 8.19
C ALA A 67 -7.78 16.81 9.67
N PHE A 68 -7.11 15.81 10.25
CA PHE A 68 -6.57 15.88 11.61
C PHE A 68 -5.29 16.73 11.73
N LEU A 69 -4.52 16.85 10.65
CA LEU A 69 -3.26 17.60 10.64
C LEU A 69 -3.44 19.13 10.53
N GLN A 70 -4.67 19.65 10.45
CA GLN A 70 -5.01 21.08 10.36
C GLN A 70 -4.27 21.89 9.25
N PHE A 71 -3.72 21.22 8.24
CA PHE A 71 -3.13 21.88 7.08
C PHE A 71 -4.21 22.34 6.09
N ASN A 72 -3.86 23.30 5.23
CA ASN A 72 -4.71 23.69 4.11
C ASN A 72 -4.90 22.51 3.15
N ILE A 73 -6.07 21.86 3.23
CA ILE A 73 -6.38 20.59 2.55
C ILE A 73 -6.54 20.76 1.03
N ILE A 74 -6.78 21.98 0.56
CA ILE A 74 -7.04 22.28 -0.85
C ILE A 74 -5.83 21.95 -1.72
N LEU A 75 -4.62 22.32 -1.27
CA LEU A 75 -3.39 22.08 -2.03
C LEU A 75 -3.04 20.59 -2.17
N PRO A 76 -2.98 19.79 -1.08
CA PRO A 76 -2.72 18.35 -1.16
C PRO A 76 -3.74 17.60 -2.03
N ILE A 77 -5.04 17.89 -1.88
CA ILE A 77 -6.09 17.20 -2.64
C ILE A 77 -5.92 17.44 -4.14
N LEU A 78 -5.66 18.69 -4.53
CA LEU A 78 -5.52 19.05 -5.94
C LEU A 78 -4.26 18.42 -6.54
N LEU A 79 -3.16 18.36 -5.78
CA LEU A 79 -1.89 17.77 -6.21
C LEU A 79 -1.98 16.24 -6.32
N ILE A 80 -2.58 15.57 -5.34
CA ILE A 80 -2.82 14.11 -5.37
C ILE A 80 -3.79 13.76 -6.50
N GLY A 81 -4.89 14.52 -6.66
CA GLY A 81 -5.87 14.29 -7.72
C GLY A 81 -5.24 14.38 -9.11
N ILE A 82 -4.46 15.44 -9.39
CA ILE A 82 -3.78 15.60 -10.67
C ILE A 82 -2.70 14.52 -10.88
N ALA A 83 -1.92 14.21 -9.85
CA ALA A 83 -0.86 13.21 -9.94
C ALA A 83 -1.44 11.82 -10.20
N THR A 84 -2.43 11.38 -9.42
CA THR A 84 -3.08 10.08 -9.59
C THR A 84 -3.79 10.00 -10.93
N PHE A 85 -4.53 11.03 -11.34
CA PHE A 85 -5.18 11.07 -12.65
C PHE A 85 -4.15 10.91 -13.79
N SER A 86 -3.05 11.68 -13.73
CA SER A 86 -2.00 11.61 -14.74
C SER A 86 -1.33 10.24 -14.77
N ILE A 87 -0.92 9.71 -13.61
CA ILE A 87 -0.27 8.40 -13.48
C ILE A 87 -1.18 7.28 -13.96
N THR A 88 -2.48 7.30 -13.62
CA THR A 88 -3.43 6.29 -14.10
C THR A 88 -3.62 6.37 -15.61
N LEU A 89 -3.73 7.57 -16.19
CA LEU A 89 -3.87 7.75 -17.63
C LEU A 89 -2.65 7.19 -18.39
N PHE A 90 -1.45 7.57 -17.96
CA PHE A 90 -0.20 7.05 -18.54
C PHE A 90 -0.03 5.55 -18.27
N GLY A 91 -0.35 5.09 -17.07
CA GLY A 91 -0.23 3.71 -16.63
C GLY A 91 -1.10 2.76 -17.43
N VAL A 92 -2.35 3.13 -17.74
CA VAL A 92 -3.23 2.34 -18.61
C VAL A 92 -2.71 2.31 -20.04
N TYR A 93 -2.29 3.46 -20.58
CA TYR A 93 -1.78 3.54 -21.96
C TYR A 93 -0.49 2.73 -22.16
N ILE A 94 0.47 2.86 -21.23
CA ILE A 94 1.74 2.14 -21.24
C ILE A 94 1.53 0.67 -20.89
N GLY A 95 0.72 0.41 -19.88
CA GLY A 95 0.40 -0.93 -19.37
C GLY A 95 -0.20 -1.82 -20.45
N LYS A 96 -1.08 -1.31 -21.30
CA LYS A 96 -1.66 -2.08 -22.42
C LYS A 96 -0.60 -2.57 -23.41
N ARG A 97 0.48 -1.81 -23.64
CA ARG A 97 1.60 -2.23 -24.52
C ARG A 97 2.60 -3.13 -23.81
N ILE A 98 2.91 -2.86 -22.54
CA ILE A 98 3.96 -3.54 -21.78
C ILE A 98 3.47 -4.84 -21.13
N SER A 99 2.17 -4.98 -20.88
CA SER A 99 1.56 -6.14 -20.23
C SER A 99 1.89 -7.48 -20.93
N SER A 100 1.93 -7.51 -22.27
CA SER A 100 2.17 -8.76 -23.01
C SER A 100 3.62 -9.27 -22.93
N VAL A 101 4.59 -8.44 -22.55
CA VAL A 101 6.02 -8.81 -22.53
C VAL A 101 6.59 -8.83 -21.10
N PHE A 102 6.06 -7.99 -20.21
CA PHE A 102 6.59 -7.78 -18.87
C PHE A 102 5.63 -8.16 -17.73
N GLY A 103 4.42 -8.66 -18.01
CA GLY A 103 3.39 -8.95 -17.01
C GLY A 103 3.92 -9.66 -15.76
N LYS A 104 4.50 -10.86 -15.91
CA LYS A 104 5.08 -11.63 -14.80
C LYS A 104 6.20 -10.89 -14.05
N LYS A 105 7.11 -10.23 -14.77
CA LYS A 105 8.26 -9.56 -14.15
C LYS A 105 7.82 -8.36 -13.31
N VAL A 106 6.85 -7.60 -13.80
CA VAL A 106 6.30 -6.43 -13.11
C VAL A 106 5.50 -6.85 -11.88
N GLU A 107 4.73 -7.92 -11.98
CA GLU A 107 3.95 -8.45 -10.86
C GLU A 107 4.86 -8.91 -9.71
N ILE A 108 5.89 -9.73 -10.00
CA ILE A 108 6.90 -10.13 -9.01
C ILE A 108 7.61 -8.92 -8.42
N PHE A 109 8.02 -7.96 -9.24
CA PHE A 109 8.71 -6.76 -8.77
C PHE A 109 7.85 -5.93 -7.81
N SER A 110 6.58 -5.72 -8.14
CA SER A 110 5.64 -5.01 -7.28
C SER A 110 5.34 -5.77 -5.99
N GLY A 111 5.19 -7.10 -6.03
CA GLY A 111 5.04 -7.92 -4.83
C GLY A 111 6.27 -7.84 -3.91
N LEU A 112 7.48 -7.84 -4.48
CA LEU A 112 8.72 -7.67 -3.72
C LEU A 112 8.80 -6.29 -3.06
N MET A 113 8.40 -5.23 -3.79
CA MET A 113 8.32 -3.87 -3.25
C MET A 113 7.32 -3.76 -2.09
N LEU A 114 6.13 -4.38 -2.19
CA LEU A 114 5.16 -4.43 -1.10
C LEU A 114 5.72 -5.10 0.15
N ILE A 115 6.37 -6.26 0.00
CA ILE A 115 7.02 -6.95 1.11
C ILE A 115 8.11 -6.07 1.73
N GLY A 116 8.92 -5.40 0.90
CA GLY A 116 9.95 -4.47 1.36
C GLY A 116 9.40 -3.29 2.17
N ILE A 117 8.30 -2.68 1.71
CA ILE A 117 7.61 -1.61 2.43
C ILE A 117 7.03 -2.13 3.75
N GLY A 118 6.45 -3.33 3.75
CA GLY A 118 5.95 -3.98 4.97
C GLY A 118 7.06 -4.17 6.01
N ILE A 119 8.21 -4.70 5.60
CA ILE A 119 9.36 -4.88 6.49
C ILE A 119 9.85 -3.53 7.02
N LYS A 120 9.91 -2.49 6.17
CA LYS A 120 10.28 -1.14 6.60
C LYS A 120 9.35 -0.63 7.69
N ILE A 121 8.03 -0.77 7.52
CA ILE A 121 7.03 -0.35 8.51
C ILE A 121 7.23 -1.10 9.83
N LEU A 122 7.48 -2.41 9.78
CA LEU A 122 7.72 -3.22 10.96
C LEU A 122 8.96 -2.75 11.74
N ILE A 123 10.08 -2.52 11.05
CA ILE A 123 11.33 -2.04 11.66
C ILE A 123 11.14 -0.66 12.26
N GLU A 124 10.52 0.27 11.54
CA GLU A 124 10.27 1.63 11.99
C GLU A 124 9.39 1.64 13.24
N HIS A 125 8.37 0.79 13.29
CA HIS A 125 7.52 0.64 14.46
C HIS A 125 8.25 0.04 15.67
N LEU A 126 9.09 -0.99 15.47
CA LEU A 126 9.88 -1.60 16.54
C LEU A 126 10.98 -0.66 17.07
N TYR A 127 11.61 0.13 16.21
CA TYR A 127 12.70 1.04 16.58
C TYR A 127 12.19 2.32 17.27
N LEU A 128 11.13 2.94 16.75
CA LEU A 128 10.51 4.12 17.37
C LEU A 128 9.89 3.81 18.75
N GLN A 129 9.37 2.58 18.93
CA GLN A 129 8.96 2.09 20.25
C GLN A 129 10.16 2.03 21.22
N ASN A 130 11.33 1.61 20.75
CA ASN A 130 12.52 1.42 21.58
C ASN A 130 13.16 2.75 22.05
N GLU A 131 13.23 3.78 21.20
CA GLU A 131 13.76 5.09 21.63
C GLU A 131 12.90 5.80 22.68
N SER A 132 11.58 5.61 22.64
CA SER A 132 10.67 6.14 23.67
C SER A 132 10.87 5.49 25.05
N LEU A 133 11.51 4.32 25.12
CA LEU A 133 11.83 3.62 26.37
C LEU A 133 13.22 4.00 26.93
N ILE A 134 14.17 4.40 26.08
CA ILE A 134 15.53 4.79 26.51
C ILE A 134 15.52 6.20 27.12
N HIS A 135 14.77 7.14 26.54
CA HIS A 135 14.62 8.49 27.09
C HIS A 135 13.92 8.57 28.45
N LEU A 136 13.27 7.49 28.90
CA LEU A 136 12.68 7.36 30.24
C LEU A 136 13.59 6.60 31.22
N SER A 137 14.67 5.97 30.73
CA SER A 137 15.65 5.24 31.53
C SER A 137 16.83 6.12 31.94
N ASP A 138 17.22 7.10 31.12
CA ASP A 138 18.38 7.97 31.35
C ASP A 138 18.04 9.27 32.12
N GLY A 139 16.80 9.36 32.63
CA GLY A 139 16.25 10.50 33.37
C GLY A 139 16.37 10.42 34.90
N TRP A 140 17.20 9.50 35.43
CA TRP A 140 17.59 9.42 36.85
C TRP A 140 19.10 9.31 36.99
#